data_AF-A0A183J6H6-F1
#
_entry.id   AF-A0A183J6H6-F1
#
_cell.length_a   1.000
_cell.length_b   1.000
_cell.length_c   1.000
_cell.angle_alpha   90.00
_cell.angle_beta   90.00
_cell.angle_gamma   90.00
#
_symmetry.space_group_name_H-M   'P 1'
#
loop_
_entity.id
_entity.type
_entity.pdbx_description
1 polymer ?
#
loop_
_entity_poly.entity_id
_entity_poly.type
_entity_poly.pdbx_seq_one_letter_code
_entity_poly.pdbx_strand_id
1 'polypeptide(L)'
;MNYLFVTLAAFVAAASNESAKNMGPLVGAPADTSLHSPEVVEAADISVKKINADSKGDAYRAMLTLEKASKQVVAGVMYHLELQVAETVCSKAQVLKKIRI
;
A
#
# COMPACT_ATOMS: atom_id res chain seq x y z
N MET A 1 3.71 19.50 -36.97
CA MET A 1 3.32 20.50 -35.95
C MET A 1 1.96 21.08 -36.34
N ASN A 2 0.91 20.84 -35.57
CA ASN A 2 -0.33 21.62 -35.66
C ASN A 2 -1.00 21.60 -34.28
N TYR A 3 -0.61 22.56 -33.44
CA TYR A 3 -1.27 22.85 -32.17
C TYR A 3 -2.51 23.69 -32.46
N LEU A 4 -3.66 23.03 -32.57
CA LEU A 4 -4.95 23.73 -32.62
C LEU A 4 -6.08 22.79 -32.17
N PHE A 5 -6.00 22.28 -30.94
CA PHE A 5 -7.16 21.69 -30.27
C PHE A 5 -7.50 22.48 -29.01
N VAL A 6 -8.34 23.49 -29.26
CA VAL A 6 -9.52 23.83 -28.46
C VAL A 6 -9.32 24.20 -26.99
N THR A 7 -9.28 25.52 -26.80
CA THR A 7 -9.86 26.32 -25.72
C THR A 7 -10.70 25.61 -24.65
N LEU A 8 -10.29 25.82 -23.39
CA LEU A 8 -11.09 26.31 -22.27
C LEU A 8 -12.62 26.08 -22.34
N ALA A 9 -13.09 25.07 -21.60
CA ALA A 9 -14.39 25.13 -20.95
C ALA A 9 -14.25 24.46 -19.58
N ALA A 10 -14.27 25.29 -18.54
CA ALA A 10 -14.37 24.86 -17.15
C ALA A 10 -15.73 24.20 -16.93
N PHE A 11 -15.74 22.99 -16.38
CA PHE A 11 -16.86 22.50 -15.56
C PHE A 11 -16.35 21.42 -14.61
N VAL A 12 -15.54 21.82 -13.63
CA VAL A 12 -15.55 21.10 -12.35
C VAL A 12 -16.30 22.00 -11.39
N ALA A 13 -17.61 21.79 -11.32
CA ALA A 13 -18.37 22.19 -10.15
C ALA A 13 -17.80 21.38 -8.98
N ALA A 14 -16.86 21.95 -8.23
CA ALA A 14 -16.54 21.46 -6.91
C ALA A 14 -17.73 21.83 -6.01
N ALA A 15 -18.78 21.03 -6.06
CA ALA A 15 -19.78 21.01 -5.00
C ALA A 15 -19.11 20.33 -3.79
N SER A 16 -18.46 21.12 -2.94
CA SER A 16 -18.10 20.68 -1.59
C SER A 16 -19.40 20.47 -0.83
N ASN A 17 -19.93 19.24 -0.87
CA ASN A 17 -21.09 18.88 -0.09
C ASN A 17 -20.61 18.67 1.35
N GLU A 18 -20.48 19.75 2.11
CA GLU A 18 -20.25 19.71 3.55
C GLU A 18 -21.56 19.32 4.24
N SER A 19 -21.94 18.06 4.12
CA SER A 19 -23.00 17.48 4.95
C SER A 19 -22.58 16.10 5.43
N ALA A 20 -21.64 16.09 6.38
CA ALA A 20 -21.28 14.91 7.15
C ALA A 20 -21.45 15.21 8.63
N LYS A 21 -22.70 15.42 9.05
CA LYS A 21 -23.06 15.41 10.47
C LYS A 21 -23.08 13.96 10.96
N ASN A 22 -21.90 13.48 11.40
CA ASN A 22 -21.67 12.35 12.29
C ASN A 22 -22.33 11.00 11.88
N MET A 23 -21.99 10.49 10.70
CA MET A 23 -22.16 9.07 10.36
C MET A 23 -20.88 8.33 10.78
N GLY A 24 -21.00 7.19 11.48
CA GLY A 24 -19.83 6.38 11.83
C GLY A 24 -18.99 5.99 10.60
N PRO A 25 -17.71 5.59 10.77
CA PRO A 25 -16.82 5.31 9.66
C PRO A 25 -17.41 4.25 8.70
N LEU A 26 -17.38 4.54 7.40
CA LEU A 26 -17.78 3.58 6.37
C LEU A 26 -16.74 2.46 6.29
N VAL A 27 -17.03 1.32 6.92
CA VAL A 27 -16.07 0.20 7.00
C VAL A 27 -15.83 -0.52 5.67
N GLY A 28 -16.75 -0.40 4.71
CA GLY A 28 -16.66 -1.06 3.40
C GLY A 28 -15.86 -0.29 2.35
N ALA A 29 -15.51 0.97 2.60
CA ALA A 29 -14.61 1.75 1.77
C ALA A 29 -13.19 1.73 2.39
N PRO A 30 -12.11 1.81 1.58
CA PRO A 30 -10.78 2.01 2.12
C PRO A 30 -10.74 3.28 2.98
N ALA A 31 -10.26 3.14 4.21
CA ALA A 31 -10.04 4.24 5.13
C ALA A 31 -8.59 4.21 5.64
N ASP A 32 -7.96 5.37 5.72
CA ASP A 32 -6.58 5.48 6.18
C ASP A 32 -6.43 4.90 7.59
N THR A 33 -5.31 4.23 7.83
CA THR A 33 -4.99 3.61 9.11
C THR A 33 -3.57 3.96 9.54
N SER A 34 -3.27 3.75 10.82
CA SER A 34 -1.94 4.01 11.36
C SER A 34 -0.91 3.05 10.78
N LEU A 35 0.19 3.61 10.28
CA LEU A 35 1.36 2.87 9.79
C LEU A 35 2.04 2.04 10.88
N HIS A 36 1.82 2.39 12.14
CA HIS A 36 2.41 1.73 13.31
C HIS A 36 1.46 0.73 13.99
N SER A 37 0.26 0.51 13.42
CA SER A 37 -0.62 -0.52 13.96
C SER A 37 0.02 -1.91 13.75
N PRO A 38 -0.02 -2.81 14.75
CA PRO A 38 0.61 -4.13 14.64
C PRO A 38 0.12 -4.90 13.41
N GLU A 39 -1.16 -4.79 13.09
CA GLU A 39 -1.80 -5.45 11.95
C GLU A 39 -1.25 -4.95 10.60
N VAL A 40 -1.00 -3.65 10.48
CA VAL A 40 -0.42 -3.05 9.26
C VAL A 40 1.04 -3.46 9.11
N VAL A 41 1.79 -3.48 10.21
CA VAL A 41 3.19 -3.94 10.22
C VAL A 41 3.28 -5.41 9.81
N GLU A 42 2.39 -6.25 10.33
CA GLU A 42 2.30 -7.66 9.95
C GLU A 42 1.92 -7.82 8.47
N ALA A 43 0.92 -7.08 7.98
CA ALA A 43 0.54 -7.09 6.57
C ALA A 43 1.69 -6.65 5.65
N ALA A 44 2.49 -5.66 6.06
CA ALA A 44 3.67 -5.21 5.32
C ALA A 44 4.75 -6.31 5.28
N ASP A 45 5.02 -6.97 6.40
CA ASP A 45 5.97 -8.09 6.48
C ASP A 45 5.55 -9.27 5.60
N ILE A 46 4.28 -9.67 5.64
CA ILE A 46 3.70 -10.69 4.75
C ILE A 46 3.88 -10.29 3.28
N SER A 47 3.64 -9.03 2.95
CA SER A 47 3.80 -8.52 1.58
C SER A 47 5.24 -8.62 1.10
N VAL A 48 6.22 -8.24 1.92
CA VAL A 48 7.66 -8.35 1.59
C VAL A 48 8.07 -9.82 1.43
N LYS A 49 7.57 -10.71 2.30
CA LYS A 49 7.80 -12.16 2.17
C LYS A 49 7.24 -12.69 0.84
N LYS A 50 6.04 -12.26 0.45
CA LYS A 50 5.44 -12.65 -0.84
C LYS A 50 6.25 -12.13 -2.03
N ILE A 51 6.70 -10.86 -1.99
CA ILE A 51 7.58 -10.28 -3.01
C ILE A 51 8.88 -11.10 -3.14
N ASN A 52 9.46 -11.55 -2.03
CA ASN A 52 10.65 -12.40 -2.07
C ASN A 52 10.38 -13.79 -2.64
N ALA A 53 9.23 -14.39 -2.32
CA ALA A 53 8.83 -15.69 -2.85
C ALA A 53 8.58 -15.64 -4.37
N ASP A 54 7.96 -14.57 -4.87
CA ASP A 54 7.57 -14.42 -6.28
C ASP A 54 8.69 -13.87 -7.17
N SER A 55 9.62 -13.12 -6.59
CA SER A 55 10.72 -12.52 -7.35
C SER A 55 11.68 -13.56 -7.89
N LYS A 56 12.09 -13.38 -9.14
CA LYS A 56 13.18 -14.14 -9.75
C LYS A 56 14.53 -13.60 -9.25
N GLY A 57 15.48 -14.48 -9.00
CA GLY A 57 16.82 -14.13 -8.53
C GLY A 57 17.05 -14.36 -7.04
N ASP A 58 18.34 -14.37 -6.68
CA ASP A 58 18.81 -14.81 -5.37
C ASP A 58 18.84 -13.69 -4.32
N ALA A 59 18.82 -12.43 -4.74
CA ALA A 59 18.86 -11.28 -3.83
C ALA A 59 17.59 -11.21 -2.98
N TYR A 60 17.77 -11.02 -1.68
CA TYR A 60 16.68 -10.77 -0.75
C TYR A 60 16.28 -9.29 -0.81
N ARG A 61 14.98 -9.03 -0.82
CA ARG A 61 14.40 -7.69 -0.81
C ARG A 61 13.87 -7.34 0.57
N ALA A 62 14.20 -6.16 1.07
CA ALA A 62 13.74 -5.65 2.35
C ALA A 62 12.89 -4.39 2.17
N MET A 63 11.92 -4.19 3.07
CA MET A 63 11.18 -2.93 3.15
C MET A 63 12.10 -1.84 3.72
N LEU A 64 12.18 -0.72 3.00
CA LEU A 64 12.82 0.49 3.49
C LEU A 64 11.84 1.34 4.31
N THR A 65 10.66 1.57 3.73
CA THR A 65 9.67 2.50 4.29
C THR A 65 8.26 2.00 3.96
N LEU A 66 7.34 2.19 4.91
CA LEU A 66 5.90 2.09 4.70
C LEU A 66 5.36 3.52 4.60
N GLU A 67 4.87 3.92 3.43
CA GLU A 67 4.46 5.30 3.15
C GLU A 67 2.99 5.55 3.42
N LYS A 68 2.13 4.61 3.03
CA LYS A 68 0.68 4.69 3.22
C LYS A 68 0.09 3.34 3.59
N ALA A 69 -0.96 3.38 4.40
CA ALA A 69 -1.78 2.22 4.71
C ALA A 69 -3.25 2.63 4.80
N SER A 70 -4.11 1.87 4.14
CA SER A 70 -5.55 1.95 4.34
C SER A 70 -6.16 0.57 4.56
N LYS A 71 -7.28 0.53 5.26
CA LYS A 71 -8.00 -0.67 5.66
C LYS A 71 -9.40 -0.66 5.06
N GLN A 72 -9.83 -1.80 4.55
CA GLN A 72 -11.18 -1.99 4.03
C GLN A 72 -11.76 -3.30 4.56
N VAL A 73 -12.99 -3.27 5.08
CA VAL A 73 -13.72 -4.46 5.51
C VAL A 73 -14.47 -5.06 4.32
N VAL A 74 -14.20 -6.34 4.05
CA VAL A 74 -14.80 -7.16 2.99
C VAL A 74 -15.19 -8.53 3.59
N ALA A 75 -15.02 -9.64 2.89
CA ALA A 75 -15.01 -10.98 3.49
C ALA A 75 -13.71 -11.23 4.30
N GLY A 76 -13.44 -10.36 5.27
CA GLY A 76 -12.17 -10.21 5.98
C GLY A 76 -11.71 -8.76 6.01
N VAL A 77 -10.43 -8.54 6.28
CA VAL A 77 -9.81 -7.20 6.23
C VAL A 77 -8.81 -7.16 5.08
N MET A 78 -8.98 -6.21 4.18
CA MET A 78 -8.03 -5.91 3.12
C MET A 78 -7.22 -4.68 3.51
N TYR A 79 -5.89 -4.82 3.49
CA TYR A 79 -4.95 -3.71 3.69
C TYR A 79 -4.39 -3.28 2.33
N HIS A 80 -4.51 -2.00 2.01
CA HIS A 80 -3.82 -1.39 0.87
C HIS A 80 -2.58 -0.70 1.40
N LEU A 81 -1.41 -1.14 0.95
CA LEU A 81 -0.11 -0.68 1.45
C LEU A 81 0.71 -0.08 0.32
N GLU A 82 1.33 1.07 0.58
CA GLU A 82 2.35 1.67 -0.27
C GLU A 82 3.72 1.48 0.41
N LEU A 83 4.53 0.58 -0.16
CA LEU A 83 5.80 0.14 0.40
C LEU A 83 6.97 0.55 -0.52
N GLN A 84 8.01 1.13 0.05
CA GLN A 84 9.32 1.19 -0.60
C GLN A 84 10.10 -0.09 -0.28
N VAL A 85 10.49 -0.83 -1.32
CA VAL A 85 11.22 -2.10 -1.20
C VAL A 85 12.51 -2.02 -2.01
N ALA A 86 13.62 -2.45 -1.43
CA ALA A 86 14.93 -2.46 -2.08
C ALA A 86 15.60 -3.82 -1.98
N GLU A 87 16.46 -4.14 -2.96
CA GLU A 87 17.34 -5.30 -2.89
C GLU A 87 18.44 -5.07 -1.84
N THR A 88 18.76 -6.15 -1.14
CA THR A 88 19.84 -6.19 -0.17
C THR A 88 21.00 -6.97 -0.74
N VAL A 89 22.17 -6.86 -0.10
CA VAL A 89 23.34 -7.68 -0.39
C VAL A 89 23.19 -9.13 0.08
N CYS A 90 22.15 -9.43 0.87
CA CYS A 90 21.87 -10.77 1.36
C CYS A 90 21.18 -11.61 0.29
N SER A 91 21.47 -12.91 0.26
CA SER A 91 20.70 -13.85 -0.55
C SER A 91 19.50 -14.40 0.21
N LYS A 92 18.46 -14.81 -0.51
CA LYS A 92 17.27 -15.49 0.06
C LYS A 92 17.65 -16.71 0.87
N ALA A 93 18.63 -17.48 0.40
CA ALA A 93 19.13 -18.67 1.10
C ALA A 93 19.79 -18.32 2.45
N GLN A 94 20.53 -17.21 2.53
CA GLN A 94 21.13 -16.75 3.80
C GLN A 94 20.05 -16.38 4.83
N VAL A 95 18.99 -15.70 4.38
CA VAL A 95 17.87 -15.30 5.26
C VAL A 95 17.09 -16.52 5.76
N LEU A 96 16.79 -17.48 4.88
CA LEU A 96 16.05 -18.69 5.26
C LEU A 96 16.84 -19.60 6.23
N LYS A 97 18.17 -19.63 6.13
CA LYS A 97 19.01 -20.38 7.08
C LYS A 97 18.96 -19.85 8.50
N LYS A 98 18.67 -18.56 8.70
CA LYS A 98 18.61 -17.93 10.03
C LYS A 98 17.38 -18.36 10.85
N ILE A 99 16.39 -19.00 10.22
CA ILE A 99 15.11 -19.40 10.85
C ILE A 99 15.16 -20.85 11.39
N ARG A 100 16.13 -21.67 10.97
CA ARG A 100 16.25 -23.06 11.42
C ARG A 100 17.12 -23.10 12.69
N ILE A 101 16.45 -23.08 13.86
CA ILE A 101 17.03 -23.30 15.21
C ILE A 101 17.23 -24.80 15.42
#